data_AF-A0A5S6QIV6-F1
#
_entry.id   AF-A0A5S6QIV6-F1
#
_cell.length_a   1.000
_cell.length_b   1.000
_cell.length_c   1.000
_cell.angle_alpha   90.00
_cell.angle_beta   90.00
_cell.angle_gamma   90.00
#
_symmetry.space_group_name_H-M   'P 1'
#
loop_
_entity.id
_entity.type
_entity.pdbx_description
1 polymer ?
#
loop_
_entity_poly.entity_id
_entity_poly.type
_entity_poly.pdbx_seq_one_letter_code
_entity_poly.pdbx_strand_id
1 'polypeptide(L)'
;MSEREEQTGFAQMCVTFFNDEKAAVAFRQEKGILHQQRRCVCTKDMVLDMPRPSARWRCPRKNCRKELPLRAGTWLEGKNLPVRKALLFIRACSDKLTSCAFCKDNFGINGKAAGEWNFVLREAAVEWLFKNRVTVGGPYG
;
A
#
# COMPACT_ATOMS: atom_id res chain seq x y z
N MET A 1 20.27 -2.58 15.47
CA MET A 1 19.85 -2.08 14.14
C MET A 1 18.73 -1.10 14.39
N SER A 2 18.95 0.17 14.04
CA SER A 2 18.36 1.34 14.66
C SER A 2 16.88 1.54 14.29
N GLU A 3 15.99 1.45 15.26
CA GLU A 3 14.55 1.81 15.19
C GLU A 3 14.29 3.32 14.97
N ARG A 4 15.32 4.10 14.55
CA ARG A 4 15.26 5.57 14.47
C ARG A 4 14.89 6.14 13.10
N GLU A 5 14.73 5.32 12.06
CA GLU A 5 14.34 5.83 10.72
C GLU A 5 12.82 5.84 10.49
N GLU A 6 12.01 5.27 11.41
CA GLU A 6 10.59 4.98 11.15
C GLU A 6 9.60 6.05 11.62
N GLN A 7 10.01 7.33 11.68
CA GLN A 7 9.09 8.43 11.93
C GLN A 7 9.36 9.62 11.01
N THR A 8 9.24 9.41 9.70
CA THR A 8 8.93 10.53 8.81
C THR A 8 7.51 11.00 9.14
N GLY A 9 7.38 12.21 9.69
CA GLY A 9 6.07 12.79 10.02
C GLY A 9 5.17 12.86 8.78
N PHE A 10 3.84 12.85 8.98
CA PHE A 10 2.85 12.90 7.89
C PHE A 10 3.15 13.98 6.84
N ALA A 11 3.56 15.17 7.28
CA ALA A 11 3.94 16.26 6.39
C ALA A 11 5.14 15.92 5.47
N GLN A 12 6.16 15.23 6.00
CA GLN A 12 7.31 14.81 5.20
C GLN A 12 6.93 13.73 4.18
N MET A 13 6.09 12.77 4.57
CA MET A 13 5.56 11.76 3.65
C MET A 13 4.68 12.38 2.56
N CYS A 14 3.87 13.39 2.90
CA CYS A 14 3.14 14.19 1.92
C CYS A 14 4.12 14.83 0.94
N VAL A 15 5.11 15.60 1.41
CA VAL A 15 6.07 16.26 0.50
C VAL A 15 6.80 15.27 -0.42
N THR A 16 7.25 14.13 0.11
CA THR A 16 8.00 13.14 -0.67
C THR A 16 7.14 12.38 -1.69
N PHE A 17 5.92 11.99 -1.34
CA PHE A 17 5.12 11.06 -2.15
C PHE A 17 3.89 11.69 -2.83
N PHE A 18 3.58 12.96 -2.55
CA PHE A 18 2.43 13.65 -3.13
C PHE A 18 2.54 13.78 -4.66
N ASN A 19 3.74 14.07 -5.17
CA ASN A 19 4.01 14.21 -6.60
C ASN A 19 4.73 13.01 -7.23
N ASP A 20 5.33 12.11 -6.43
CA ASP A 20 6.09 10.98 -6.95
C ASP A 20 5.41 9.63 -6.66
N GLU A 21 4.60 9.19 -7.62
CA GLU A 21 3.95 7.89 -7.56
C GLU A 21 4.95 6.73 -7.72
N LYS A 22 6.10 6.94 -8.37
CA LYS A 22 7.14 5.91 -8.49
C LYS A 22 7.83 5.69 -7.16
N ALA A 23 8.19 6.76 -6.46
CA ALA A 23 8.74 6.68 -5.10
C ALA A 23 7.75 6.00 -4.14
N ALA A 24 6.45 6.33 -4.23
CA ALA A 24 5.42 5.70 -3.40
C ALA A 24 5.27 4.19 -3.67
N VAL A 25 5.41 3.77 -4.93
CA VAL A 25 5.41 2.35 -5.30
C VAL A 25 6.67 1.67 -4.79
N ALA A 26 7.86 2.25 -5.00
CA ALA A 26 9.12 1.69 -4.54
C ALA A 26 9.14 1.49 -3.02
N PHE A 27 8.74 2.50 -2.25
CA PHE A 27 8.63 2.41 -0.80
C PHE A 27 7.70 1.28 -0.35
N ARG A 28 6.57 1.11 -1.03
CA ARG A 28 5.61 0.03 -0.72
C ARG A 28 6.11 -1.35 -1.13
N GLN A 29 6.92 -1.45 -2.18
CA GLN A 29 7.57 -2.70 -2.55
C GLN A 29 8.62 -3.09 -1.52
N GLU A 30 9.42 -2.13 -1.05
CA GLU A 30 10.41 -2.33 0.01
C GLU A 30 9.76 -2.76 1.33
N LYS A 31 8.64 -2.12 1.70
CA LYS A 31 7.87 -2.48 2.91
C LYS A 31 6.97 -3.72 2.71
N GLY A 32 7.01 -4.39 1.55
CA GLY A 32 6.25 -5.61 1.28
C GLY A 32 4.73 -5.44 1.13
N ILE A 33 4.24 -4.21 1.05
CA ILE A 33 2.82 -3.89 0.82
C ILE A 33 2.43 -4.20 -0.64
N LEU A 34 3.37 -4.00 -1.56
CA LEU A 34 3.26 -4.39 -2.97
C LEU A 34 4.33 -5.42 -3.30
N HIS A 35 4.06 -6.26 -4.29
CA HIS A 35 5.07 -7.19 -4.78
C HIS A 35 6.24 -6.42 -5.40
N GLN A 36 7.47 -6.72 -4.97
CA GLN A 36 8.67 -6.19 -5.60
C GLN A 36 8.96 -6.86 -6.95
N GLN A 37 8.64 -8.15 -7.05
CA GLN A 37 8.79 -8.96 -8.25
C GLN A 37 7.56 -9.86 -8.42
N ARG A 38 7.18 -10.13 -9.66
CA ARG A 38 6.11 -11.08 -9.98
C ARG A 38 6.53 -12.03 -11.09
N ARG A 39 6.17 -13.30 -10.92
CA ARG A 39 6.28 -14.32 -11.97
C ARG A 39 4.94 -14.50 -12.67
N CYS A 40 4.99 -14.57 -14.00
CA CYS A 40 3.85 -14.94 -14.82
C CYS A 40 3.57 -16.44 -14.72
N VAL A 41 2.36 -16.86 -15.10
CA VAL A 41 1.99 -18.28 -15.27
C VAL A 41 2.92 -19.01 -16.24
N CYS A 42 3.53 -18.30 -17.20
CA CYS A 42 4.53 -18.86 -18.11
C CYS A 42 5.96 -18.86 -17.54
N THR A 43 6.08 -18.77 -16.21
CA THR A 43 7.30 -18.77 -15.37
C THR A 43 8.29 -17.63 -15.59
N LYS A 44 8.05 -16.74 -16.54
CA LYS A 44 8.86 -15.53 -16.76
C LYS A 44 8.55 -14.43 -15.76
N ASP A 45 9.60 -13.73 -15.33
CA ASP A 45 9.46 -12.52 -14.54
C ASP A 45 8.76 -11.42 -15.34
N MET A 46 7.82 -10.75 -14.68
CA MET A 46 7.02 -9.68 -15.24
C MET A 46 7.73 -8.35 -15.00
N VAL A 47 7.58 -7.44 -15.96
CA VAL A 47 8.10 -6.07 -15.87
C VAL A 47 6.98 -5.16 -15.40
N LEU A 48 7.28 -4.25 -14.47
CA LEU A 48 6.32 -3.27 -14.00
C LEU A 48 6.24 -2.08 -14.98
N ASP A 49 5.09 -1.93 -15.62
CA ASP A 49 4.74 -0.83 -16.51
C ASP A 49 4.04 0.28 -15.69
N MET A 50 4.80 1.33 -15.35
CA MET A 50 4.36 2.48 -14.57
C MET A 50 3.70 3.66 -15.33
N PRO A 51 3.97 3.96 -16.62
CA PRO A 51 3.50 5.19 -17.28
C PRO A 51 2.00 5.23 -17.63
N ARG A 52 1.15 4.39 -17.01
CA ARG A 52 -0.31 4.41 -17.21
C ARG A 52 -1.01 4.90 -15.94
N PRO A 53 -2.22 5.47 -16.02
CA PRO A 53 -3.02 5.84 -14.84
C PRO A 53 -3.28 4.67 -13.87
N SER A 54 -3.02 3.44 -14.30
CA SER A 54 -2.91 2.26 -13.44
C SER A 54 -1.63 1.50 -13.78
N ALA A 55 -0.69 1.43 -12.84
CA ALA A 55 0.51 0.61 -12.98
C ALA A 55 0.14 -0.88 -13.12
N ARG A 56 0.83 -1.59 -14.02
CA ARG A 56 0.54 -3.00 -14.33
C ARG A 56 1.81 -3.82 -14.49
N TRP A 57 1.79 -5.05 -14.01
CA TRP A 57 2.77 -6.06 -14.34
C TRP A 57 2.48 -6.59 -15.74
N ARG A 58 3.46 -6.58 -16.63
CA ARG A 58 3.36 -7.16 -17.98
C ARG A 58 4.37 -8.27 -18.16
N CYS A 59 3.92 -9.39 -18.69
CA CYS A 59 4.82 -10.45 -19.11
C CYS A 59 5.56 -10.00 -20.40
N PRO A 60 6.91 -10.00 -20.41
CA PRO A 60 7.69 -9.55 -21.58
C PRO A 60 7.61 -10.54 -22.76
N ARG A 61 7.11 -11.77 -22.53
CA ARG A 61 7.01 -12.80 -23.56
C ARG A 61 5.91 -12.45 -24.56
N LYS A 62 6.29 -12.22 -25.83
CA LYS A 62 5.39 -11.83 -26.94
C LYS A 62 4.16 -12.75 -27.12
N ASN A 63 4.33 -14.05 -26.86
CA ASN A 63 3.24 -15.03 -27.01
C ASN A 63 2.31 -15.10 -25.79
N CYS A 64 2.75 -14.59 -24.62
CA CYS A 64 1.93 -14.62 -23.40
C CYS A 64 1.21 -13.29 -23.19
N ARG A 65 1.95 -12.17 -23.19
CA ARG A 65 1.44 -10.79 -23.00
C ARG A 65 0.43 -10.58 -21.86
N LYS A 66 0.38 -11.51 -20.90
CA LYS A 66 -0.51 -11.39 -19.73
C LYS A 66 -0.15 -10.13 -18.95
N GLU A 67 -1.19 -9.43 -18.53
CA GLU A 67 -1.11 -8.27 -17.65
C GLU A 67 -1.76 -8.60 -16.30
N LEU A 68 -1.15 -8.14 -15.21
CA LEU A 68 -1.73 -8.19 -13.88
C LEU A 68 -1.72 -6.78 -13.29
N PRO A 69 -2.80 -6.34 -12.62
CA PRO A 69 -2.79 -5.10 -11.87
C PRO A 69 -1.63 -5.04 -10.88
N LEU A 70 -1.06 -3.86 -10.61
CA LEU A 70 0.00 -3.68 -9.61
C LEU A 70 -0.32 -4.33 -8.26
N ARG A 71 -1.61 -4.27 -7.88
CA ARG A 71 -2.16 -4.69 -6.58
C ARG A 71 -2.71 -6.10 -6.55
N ALA A 72 -2.68 -6.82 -7.68
CA ALA A 72 -3.19 -8.17 -7.70
C ALA A 72 -2.51 -8.99 -6.60
N GLY A 73 -3.25 -9.87 -5.92
CA GLY A 73 -2.73 -10.71 -4.83
C GLY A 73 -2.25 -9.97 -3.58
N THR A 74 -2.59 -8.69 -3.40
CA THR A 74 -2.38 -7.96 -2.14
C THR A 74 -3.72 -7.51 -1.57
N TRP A 75 -3.77 -7.12 -0.30
CA TRP A 75 -4.99 -6.60 0.34
C TRP A 75 -5.51 -5.28 -0.30
N LEU A 76 -4.76 -4.70 -1.23
CA LEU A 76 -5.15 -3.53 -2.04
C LEU A 76 -5.80 -3.93 -3.37
N GLU A 77 -5.94 -5.22 -3.66
CA GLU A 77 -6.56 -5.73 -4.89
C GLU A 77 -7.99 -5.19 -5.07
N GLY A 78 -8.36 -4.86 -6.31
CA GLY A 78 -9.69 -4.31 -6.64
C GLY A 78 -9.95 -2.87 -6.20
N LYS A 79 -9.03 -2.23 -5.46
CA LYS A 79 -9.22 -0.85 -4.99
C LYS A 79 -8.76 0.19 -6.03
N ASN A 80 -9.63 1.13 -6.38
CA ASN A 80 -9.38 2.16 -7.41
C ASN A 80 -8.89 3.50 -6.84
N LEU A 81 -7.81 3.48 -6.07
CA LEU A 81 -7.18 4.70 -5.54
C LEU A 81 -5.72 4.75 -5.97
N PRO A 82 -5.09 5.91 -6.18
CA PRO A 82 -3.64 5.99 -6.41
C PRO A 82 -2.83 5.38 -5.26
N VAL A 83 -1.69 4.78 -5.57
CA VAL A 83 -0.83 4.11 -4.55
C VAL A 83 -0.36 5.10 -3.49
N ARG A 84 -0.06 6.34 -3.91
CA ARG A 84 0.27 7.47 -3.04
C ARG A 84 -0.82 7.78 -2.01
N LYS A 85 -2.09 7.84 -2.43
CA LYS A 85 -3.22 8.15 -1.52
C LYS A 85 -3.39 7.06 -0.48
N ALA A 86 -3.22 5.80 -0.87
CA ALA A 86 -3.25 4.70 0.08
C ALA A 86 -2.09 4.80 1.09
N LEU A 87 -0.89 5.26 0.69
CA LEU A 87 0.26 5.38 1.61
C LEU A 87 0.01 6.47 2.66
N LEU A 88 -0.46 7.63 2.20
CA LEU A 88 -0.82 8.74 3.07
C LEU A 88 -2.00 8.37 3.98
N PHE A 89 -2.98 7.60 3.50
CA PHE A 89 -4.08 7.12 4.32
C PHE A 89 -3.60 6.20 5.44
N ILE A 90 -2.69 5.26 5.17
CA ILE A 90 -2.08 4.40 6.21
C ILE A 90 -1.40 5.24 7.28
N ARG A 91 -0.61 6.24 6.87
CA ARG A 91 0.08 7.13 7.81
C ARG A 91 -0.90 7.95 8.63
N ALA A 92 -1.90 8.56 7.99
CA ALA A 92 -2.96 9.32 8.68
C ALA A 92 -3.69 8.43 9.70
N CYS A 93 -3.92 7.16 9.39
CA CYS A 93 -4.49 6.21 10.34
C CYS A 93 -3.59 5.96 11.55
N SER A 94 -2.29 5.80 11.33
CA SER A 94 -1.30 5.66 12.41
C SER A 94 -1.28 6.89 13.32
N ASP A 95 -1.41 8.09 12.74
CA ASP A 95 -1.42 9.37 13.46
C ASP A 95 -2.82 9.71 14.03
N LYS A 96 -3.80 8.79 13.94
CA LYS A 96 -5.21 8.96 14.37
C LYS A 96 -5.96 10.11 13.67
N LEU A 97 -5.47 10.52 12.49
CA LEU A 97 -6.05 11.56 11.63
C LEU A 97 -7.05 10.97 10.62
N THR A 98 -8.05 10.23 11.09
CA THR A 98 -9.00 9.49 10.22
C THR A 98 -10.41 10.08 10.19
N SER A 99 -10.58 11.36 10.52
CA SER A 99 -11.92 11.97 10.48
C SER A 99 -12.44 12.04 9.04
N CYS A 100 -13.76 11.87 8.86
CA CYS A 100 -14.37 11.94 7.53
C CYS A 100 -14.09 13.28 6.83
N ALA A 101 -14.01 14.38 7.60
CA ALA A 101 -13.63 15.71 7.10
C ALA A 101 -12.19 15.71 6.57
N PHE A 102 -11.24 15.18 7.35
CA PHE A 102 -9.85 15.07 6.93
C PHE A 102 -9.70 14.24 5.65
N CYS A 103 -10.42 13.11 5.55
CA CYS A 103 -10.36 12.26 4.37
C CYS A 103 -10.98 12.91 3.13
N LYS A 104 -12.06 13.69 3.30
CA LYS A 104 -12.67 14.44 2.21
C LYS A 104 -11.74 15.52 1.69
N ASP A 105 -11.13 16.29 2.60
CA ASP A 105 -10.29 17.44 2.24
C ASP A 105 -8.93 17.01 1.66
N ASN A 106 -8.29 15.97 2.22
CA ASN A 106 -6.93 15.56 1.80
C ASN A 106 -6.93 14.48 0.72
N PHE A 107 -7.93 13.59 0.69
CA PHE A 107 -7.95 12.45 -0.25
C PHE A 107 -9.05 12.55 -1.30
N GLY A 108 -10.03 13.46 -1.14
CA GLY A 108 -11.18 13.57 -2.04
C GLY A 108 -12.09 12.36 -1.99
N ILE A 109 -12.08 11.59 -0.89
CA ILE A 109 -12.92 10.41 -0.70
C ILE A 109 -14.10 10.76 0.20
N ASN A 110 -15.29 10.22 -0.10
CA ASN A 110 -16.46 10.42 0.75
C ASN A 110 -16.34 9.61 2.05
N GLY A 111 -17.17 9.93 3.05
CA GLY A 111 -17.12 9.28 4.36
C GLY A 111 -17.34 7.76 4.32
N LYS A 112 -18.17 7.27 3.38
CA LYS A 112 -18.39 5.83 3.19
C LYS A 112 -17.12 5.13 2.73
N ALA A 113 -16.46 5.66 1.71
CA ALA A 113 -15.17 5.16 1.24
C ALA A 113 -14.10 5.25 2.34
N ALA A 114 -14.03 6.37 3.08
CA ALA A 114 -13.10 6.50 4.21
C ALA A 114 -13.33 5.40 5.28
N GLY A 115 -14.58 5.08 5.58
CA GLY A 115 -14.95 3.97 6.46
C GLY A 115 -14.49 2.60 5.93
N GLU A 116 -14.77 2.30 4.65
CA GLU A 116 -14.32 1.07 3.99
C GLU A 116 -12.79 0.93 4.03
N TRP A 117 -12.05 2.02 3.82
CA TRP A 117 -10.58 2.01 3.89
C TRP A 117 -10.04 1.81 5.29
N ASN A 118 -10.66 2.45 6.29
CA ASN A 118 -10.31 2.22 7.70
C ASN A 118 -10.55 0.76 8.09
N PHE A 119 -11.66 0.17 7.65
CA PHE A 119 -11.96 -1.23 7.90
C PHE A 119 -10.94 -2.15 7.26
N VAL A 120 -10.68 -1.99 5.95
CA VAL A 120 -9.71 -2.81 5.20
C VAL A 120 -8.30 -2.68 5.79
N LEU A 121 -7.90 -1.48 6.23
CA LEU A 121 -6.61 -1.29 6.89
C LEU A 121 -6.52 -2.03 8.23
N ARG A 122 -7.60 -2.00 9.03
CA ARG A 122 -7.66 -2.73 10.29
C ARG A 122 -7.63 -4.23 10.07
N GLU A 123 -8.36 -4.74 9.09
CA GLU A 123 -8.31 -6.16 8.72
C GLU A 123 -6.90 -6.56 8.29
N ALA A 124 -6.25 -5.78 7.42
CA ALA A 124 -4.88 -6.06 7.00
C ALA A 124 -3.88 -6.05 8.17
N ALA A 125 -4.05 -5.12 9.13
CA ALA A 125 -3.23 -5.07 10.34
C ALA A 125 -3.46 -6.30 11.23
N VAL A 126 -4.72 -6.72 11.38
CA VAL A 126 -5.10 -7.93 12.12
C VAL A 126 -4.53 -9.18 11.46
N GLU A 127 -4.67 -9.34 10.14
CA GLU A 127 -4.06 -10.44 9.39
C GLU A 127 -2.54 -10.48 9.56
N TRP A 128 -1.90 -9.31 9.52
CA TRP A 128 -0.46 -9.20 9.74
C TRP A 128 -0.09 -9.63 11.16
N LEU A 129 -0.84 -9.21 12.19
CA LEU A 129 -0.65 -9.64 13.59
C LEU A 129 -0.83 -11.15 13.77
N PHE A 130 -1.80 -11.76 13.08
CA PHE A 130 -1.99 -13.21 13.12
C PHE A 130 -0.83 -13.98 12.49
N LYS A 131 -0.28 -13.48 11.37
CA LYS A 131 0.87 -14.09 10.67
C LYS A 131 2.20 -13.83 11.38
N ASN A 132 2.32 -12.68 12.05
CA ASN A 132 3.51 -12.26 12.79
C ASN A 132 3.12 -12.14 14.25
N ARG A 133 2.98 -13.28 14.95
CA ARG A 133 2.65 -13.29 16.39
C ARG A 133 3.61 -12.36 17.14
N VAL A 134 3.15 -11.16 17.43
CA VAL A 134 3.85 -10.24 18.33
C VAL A 134 3.49 -10.68 19.73
N THR A 135 4.50 -10.99 20.55
CA THR A 135 4.31 -11.26 21.97
C THR A 135 3.89 -9.95 22.64
N VAL A 136 2.59 -9.65 22.61
CA VAL A 136 2.02 -8.56 23.39
C VAL A 136 2.02 -9.05 24.83
N GLY A 137 2.88 -8.44 25.66
CA GLY A 137 3.30 -8.88 26.98
C GLY A 137 2.30 -9.75 27.75
N GLY A 138 2.75 -10.95 28.14
CA GLY A 138 2.08 -11.74 29.16
C GLY A 138 2.19 -11.04 30.53
N PRO A 139 1.21 -11.22 31.43
CA PRO A 139 1.25 -10.63 32.75
C PRO A 139 2.45 -11.20 33.52
N TYR A 140 3.16 -10.32 34.25
CA TYR A 140 4.23 -10.70 35.16
C TYR A 140 3.75 -11.81 36.10
N GLY A 141 4.47 -12.94 36.07
CA GLY A 141 4.35 -14.02 37.06
C GLY A 141 5.12 -13.70 38.32
#